data_AF-A0AAP8N6V5-F1
#
_entry.id   AF-A0AAP8N6V5-F1
#
_cell.length_a   1.000
_cell.length_b   1.000
_cell.length_c   1.000
_cell.angle_alpha   90.00
_cell.angle_beta   90.00
_cell.angle_gamma   90.00
#
_symmetry.space_group_name_H-M   'P 1'
#
loop_
_entity.id
_entity.type
_entity.pdbx_description
1 polymer ?
#
loop_
_entity_poly.entity_id
_entity_poly.type
_entity_poly.pdbx_seq_one_letter_code
_entity_poly.pdbx_strand_id
1 'polypeptide(L)'
;VVVLHPLADDRRELFLERTGEVLQAPSSFMLVVSYNPGYQNLLKGMKPSTRQRFVAMRFGYPPVADEERIVSREAQVDSALAAQVVRLG
;
A
#
# COMPACT_ATOMS: atom_id res chain seq x y z
N VAL A 1 -0.37 -16.00 1.83
CA VAL A 1 1.01 -16.12 1.31
C VAL A 1 1.91 -16.41 2.50
N VAL A 2 2.41 -17.64 2.63
CA VAL A 2 3.31 -18.06 3.73
C VAL A 2 4.76 -17.64 3.44
N VAL A 3 5.09 -17.42 2.16
CA VAL A 3 6.42 -17.05 1.66
C VAL A 3 6.90 -15.67 2.15
N LEU A 4 5.99 -14.75 2.49
CA LEU A 4 6.35 -13.39 2.92
C LEU A 4 6.63 -13.28 4.42
N HIS A 5 6.30 -14.29 5.22
CA HIS A 5 6.48 -14.22 6.67
C HIS A 5 7.95 -14.09 7.10
N PRO A 6 8.92 -14.82 6.50
CA PRO A 6 10.33 -14.70 6.87
C PRO A 6 10.95 -13.37 6.42
N LEU A 7 10.44 -12.74 5.35
CA LEU A 7 10.87 -11.40 4.92
C LEU A 7 10.35 -10.28 5.83
N ALA A 8 9.28 -10.54 6.58
CA ALA A 8 8.64 -9.60 7.48
C ALA A 8 8.96 -9.87 8.96
N ASP A 9 9.82 -10.85 9.27
CA ASP A 9 10.39 -11.02 10.62
C ASP A 9 11.90 -10.75 10.64
N ASP A 10 12.49 -10.90 11.82
CA ASP A 10 13.90 -10.60 12.09
C ASP A 10 14.87 -11.38 11.21
N ARG A 11 14.46 -12.52 10.64
CA ARG A 11 15.33 -13.33 9.79
C ARG A 11 15.59 -12.67 8.44
N ARG A 12 14.64 -11.91 7.89
CA ARG A 12 14.76 -11.21 6.61
C ARG A 12 15.28 -12.10 5.46
N GLU A 13 14.77 -13.33 5.38
CA GLU A 13 15.19 -14.34 4.40
C GLU A 13 14.08 -14.65 3.39
N LEU A 14 14.45 -15.03 2.17
CA LEU A 14 13.54 -15.58 1.18
C LEU A 14 14.02 -16.95 0.73
N PHE A 15 13.24 -17.98 1.04
CA PHE A 15 13.49 -19.35 0.56
C PHE A 15 12.84 -19.58 -0.81
N LEU A 16 13.66 -19.99 -1.79
CA LEU A 16 13.24 -20.31 -3.14
C LEU A 16 13.12 -21.83 -3.31
N GLU A 17 11.94 -22.39 -3.06
CA GLU A 17 11.70 -23.85 -3.06
C GLU A 17 12.17 -24.56 -4.35
N ARG A 18 12.01 -23.91 -5.50
CA ARG A 18 12.36 -24.49 -6.81
C ARG A 18 13.86 -24.61 -7.03
N THR A 19 14.67 -23.73 -6.44
CA THR A 19 16.14 -23.72 -6.60
C THR A 19 16.86 -24.22 -5.34
N GLY A 20 16.16 -24.32 -4.21
CA GLY A 20 16.76 -24.65 -2.92
C GLY A 20 17.57 -23.51 -2.31
N GLU A 21 17.51 -22.31 -2.87
CA GLU A 21 18.30 -21.16 -2.43
C GLU A 21 17.64 -20.42 -1.27
N VAL A 22 18.46 -19.86 -0.39
CA VAL A 22 18.03 -18.92 0.67
C VAL A 22 18.68 -17.57 0.39
N LEU A 23 17.85 -16.58 0.05
CA LEU A 23 18.30 -15.22 -0.18
C LEU A 23 18.20 -14.40 1.09
N GLN A 24 19.30 -13.72 1.45
CA GLN A 24 19.34 -12.77 2.55
C GLN A 24 18.92 -11.39 2.05
N ALA A 25 17.91 -10.77 2.68
CA ALA A 25 17.52 -9.42 2.28
C ALA A 25 18.57 -8.41 2.76
N PRO A 26 19.12 -7.56 1.87
CA PRO A 26 20.13 -6.58 2.24
C PRO A 26 19.54 -5.55 3.22
N SER A 27 20.39 -4.87 4.00
CA SER A 27 19.95 -3.90 5.02
C SER A 27 18.97 -2.84 4.49
N SER A 28 19.16 -2.39 3.24
CA SER A 28 18.33 -1.41 2.53
C SER A 28 16.97 -1.93 2.03
N PHE A 29 16.72 -3.24 2.09
CA PHE A 29 15.45 -3.80 1.64
C PHE A 29 14.27 -3.34 2.51
N MET A 30 13.17 -2.98 1.87
CA MET A 30 11.91 -2.59 2.52
C MET A 30 10.73 -3.30 1.87
N LEU A 31 9.88 -3.91 2.68
CA LEU A 31 8.67 -4.58 2.22
C LEU A 31 7.45 -3.66 2.41
N VAL A 32 6.78 -3.32 1.31
CA VAL A 32 5.57 -2.48 1.31
C VAL A 32 4.41 -3.25 0.69
N VAL A 33 3.24 -3.19 1.33
CA VAL A 33 2.00 -3.82 0.84
C VAL A 33 0.88 -2.79 0.89
N SER A 34 0.10 -2.69 -0.18
CA SER A 34 -1.10 -1.86 -0.26
C SER A 34 -2.33 -2.71 -0.58
N TYR A 35 -3.47 -2.34 -0.01
CA TYR A 35 -4.77 -2.93 -0.34
C TYR A 35 -5.89 -1.93 -0.05
N ASN A 36 -6.99 -2.01 -0.81
CA ASN A 36 -8.16 -1.16 -0.61
C ASN A 36 -9.18 -1.90 0.26
N PRO A 37 -9.47 -1.45 1.50
CA PRO A 37 -10.47 -2.08 2.34
C PRO A 37 -11.85 -1.97 1.69
N GLY A 38 -12.60 -3.08 1.63
CA GLY A 38 -13.98 -3.11 1.12
C GLY A 38 -14.14 -3.34 -0.39
N TYR A 39 -13.08 -3.26 -1.19
CA TYR A 39 -13.16 -3.44 -2.65
C TYR A 39 -13.09 -4.93 -3.10
N GLN A 40 -12.86 -5.86 -2.17
CA GLN A 40 -12.85 -7.30 -2.45
C GLN A 40 -13.61 -8.09 -1.39
N ASN A 41 -14.42 -9.04 -1.89
CA ASN A 41 -15.08 -10.09 -1.14
C ASN A 41 -14.27 -10.54 0.08
N LEU A 42 -15.00 -10.73 1.17
CA LEU A 42 -14.65 -11.04 2.57
C LEU A 42 -13.66 -12.22 2.82
N LEU A 43 -12.95 -12.74 1.81
CA LEU A 43 -12.22 -14.01 1.88
C LEU A 43 -10.69 -13.93 1.69
N LYS A 44 -10.08 -12.75 1.53
CA LYS A 44 -8.61 -12.62 1.45
C LYS A 44 -8.03 -11.42 2.19
N GLY A 45 -8.65 -11.02 3.30
CA GLY A 45 -7.99 -10.11 4.24
C GLY A 45 -6.65 -10.69 4.71
N MET A 46 -5.64 -9.85 4.98
CA MET A 46 -4.41 -10.32 5.63
C MET A 46 -4.78 -11.02 6.93
N LYS A 47 -4.33 -12.28 7.09
CA LYS A 47 -4.47 -13.02 8.34
C LYS A 47 -3.92 -12.17 9.49
N PRO A 48 -4.51 -12.20 10.69
CA PRO A 48 -4.05 -11.41 11.84
C PRO A 48 -2.54 -11.53 12.09
N SER A 49 -1.99 -12.74 11.97
CA SER A 49 -0.55 -13.02 12.11
C SER A 49 0.34 -12.34 11.07
N THR A 50 -0.16 -12.14 9.85
CA THR A 50 0.55 -11.33 8.85
C THR A 50 0.41 -9.85 9.17
N ARG A 51 -0.79 -9.40 9.57
CA ARG A 51 -1.05 -7.97 9.87
C ARG A 51 -0.21 -7.46 11.04
N GLN A 52 -0.03 -8.26 12.08
CA GLN A 52 0.78 -7.92 13.26
C GLN A 52 2.28 -7.73 12.97
N ARG A 53 2.74 -8.08 11.75
CA ARG A 53 4.14 -7.89 11.31
C ARG A 53 4.36 -6.61 10.50
N PHE A 54 3.31 -5.80 10.29
CA PHE A 54 3.39 -4.58 9.50
C PHE A 54 2.96 -3.38 10.33
N VAL A 55 3.62 -2.25 10.10
CA VAL A 55 3.08 -0.94 10.46
C VAL A 55 2.03 -0.56 9.43
N ALA A 56 0.83 -0.20 9.89
CA ALA A 56 -0.28 0.16 9.02
C ALA A 56 -0.45 1.68 8.93
N MET A 57 -0.60 2.19 7.71
CA MET A 57 -1.04 3.56 7.44
C MET A 57 -2.36 3.50 6.68
N ARG A 58 -3.36 4.25 7.16
CA ARG A 58 -4.66 4.37 6.49
C ARG A 58 -4.68 5.67 5.72
N PHE A 59 -4.96 5.56 4.43
CA PHE A 59 -5.14 6.70 3.54
C PHE A 59 -6.64 6.93 3.33
N GLY A 60 -7.03 8.20 3.42
CA GLY A 60 -8.33 8.69 2.98
C GLY A 60 -8.11 9.78 1.92
N TYR A 61 -9.20 10.34 1.41
CA TYR A 61 -9.10 11.52 0.58
C TYR A 61 -8.50 12.69 1.38
N PRO A 62 -7.67 13.53 0.74
CA PRO A 62 -7.08 14.69 1.39
C PRO A 62 -8.16 15.76 1.68
N PRO A 63 -7.84 16.81 2.47
CA PRO A 63 -8.72 17.96 2.60
C PRO A 63 -9.04 18.58 1.24
N VAL A 64 -10.25 19.12 1.07
CA VAL A 64 -10.74 19.71 -0.20
C VAL A 64 -9.73 20.67 -0.84
N ALA A 65 -9.12 21.57 -0.05
CA ALA A 65 -8.15 22.52 -0.57
C ALA A 65 -6.89 21.85 -1.16
N ASP A 66 -6.45 20.74 -0.57
CA ASP A 66 -5.33 19.95 -1.10
C ASP A 66 -5.76 19.13 -2.32
N GLU A 67 -6.97 18.57 -2.31
CA GLU A 67 -7.52 17.83 -3.45
C GLU A 67 -7.66 18.73 -4.68
N GLU A 68 -8.23 19.94 -4.52
CA GLU A 68 -8.35 20.93 -5.59
C GLU A 68 -6.99 21.31 -6.16
N ARG A 69 -6.00 21.54 -5.29
CA ARG A 69 -4.62 21.84 -5.70
C ARG A 69 -3.98 20.69 -6.46
N ILE A 70 -4.20 19.45 -6.03
CA ILE A 70 -3.72 18.25 -6.72
C ILE A 70 -4.38 18.14 -8.09
N VAL A 71 -5.70 18.22 -8.17
CA VAL A 71 -6.45 18.11 -9.43
C VAL A 71 -6.05 19.20 -10.40
N SER A 72 -6.00 20.46 -9.96
CA SER A 72 -5.58 21.59 -10.80
C SER A 72 -4.18 21.37 -11.38
N ARG A 73 -3.22 20.91 -10.54
CA ARG A 73 -1.84 20.69 -10.96
C ARG A 73 -1.69 19.49 -11.90
N GLU A 74 -2.24 18.33 -11.53
CA GLU A 74 -2.01 17.07 -12.23
C GLU A 74 -2.85 16.97 -13.53
N ALA A 75 -4.06 17.54 -13.53
CA ALA A 75 -4.91 17.58 -14.73
C ALA A 75 -4.71 18.86 -15.57
N GLN A 76 -3.87 19.81 -15.13
CA GLN A 76 -3.61 21.09 -15.80
C GLN A 76 -4.88 21.90 -16.09
N VAL A 77 -5.80 21.92 -15.13
CA VAL A 77 -7.05 22.68 -15.21
C VAL A 77 -7.00 23.89 -14.28
N ASP A 78 -7.82 24.90 -14.58
CA ASP A 78 -7.97 26.05 -13.69
C ASP A 78 -8.61 25.64 -12.35
N SER A 79 -8.46 26.51 -11.35
CA SER A 79 -8.96 26.27 -10.00
C SER A 79 -10.49 26.18 -9.94
N ALA A 80 -11.21 26.86 -10.84
CA ALA A 80 -12.67 26.84 -10.86
C ALA A 80 -13.18 25.46 -11.30
N LEU A 81 -12.58 24.88 -12.33
CA LEU A 81 -12.88 23.54 -12.81
C LEU A 81 -12.42 22.48 -11.80
N ALA A 82 -11.23 22.62 -11.21
CA ALA A 82 -10.77 21.72 -10.15
C ALA A 82 -11.75 21.68 -8.96
N ALA A 83 -12.19 22.86 -8.48
CA ALA A 83 -13.17 22.96 -7.42
C ALA A 83 -14.53 22.36 -7.78
N GLN A 84 -14.96 22.45 -9.05
CA GLN A 84 -16.18 21.77 -9.51
C GLN A 84 -16.02 20.25 -9.44
N VAL A 85 -14.90 19.71 -9.93
CA VAL A 85 -14.64 18.27 -9.93
C VAL A 85 -14.57 17.73 -8.50
N VAL A 86 -13.87 18.40 -7.59
CA VAL A 86 -13.76 17.98 -6.18
C VAL A 86 -15.13 18.03 -5.48
N ARG A 87 -16.00 18.99 -5.82
CA ARG A 87 -17.38 19.04 -5.31
C ARG A 87 -18.28 17.91 -5.82
N LEU A 88 -17.94 17.27 -6.93
CA LEU A 88 -18.68 16.11 -7.45
C LEU A 88 -18.32 14.81 -6.71
N GLY A 89 -17.27 14.84 -5.87
CA GLY A 89 -16.78 13.73 -5.05
C GLY A 89 -17.78 13.27 -4.01
#